data_AF-A0A927YQS0-F1
#
_entry.id   AF-A0A927YQS0-F1
#
_cell.length_a   1.000
_cell.length_b   1.000
_cell.length_c   1.000
_cell.angle_alpha   90.00
_cell.angle_beta   90.00
_cell.angle_gamma   90.00
#
_symmetry.space_group_name_H-M   'P 1'
#
loop_
_entity.id
_entity.type
_entity.pdbx_description
1 polymer ?
#
loop_
_entity_poly.entity_id
_entity_poly.type
_entity_poly.pdbx_seq_one_letter_code
_entity_poly.pdbx_strand_id
1 'polypeptide(L)'
;MKNKKRTVYTDRLITAREAKGYTQIQFAEKVREYMGNKFSKGYLSSIESNRRPLPQNYIEPFAKILGVSEDYLCGLTSDKNGTAEDEVKPTFDWRDMTTEIEISQLGKYEGQPVCIRRKDTGMQYWGIVMKVPEDQKYSANVSGIGGVSGDRIYGVHTYGVLVGEPYVQIIAITPNVEKLISISLWARLYTAYESMYQQQMTLRQVLNSEETVFVRMRNADPQIYSMYDGWYKLNETKDFLVNEEGRMLPINGCGITYNCYSQGIDSYEDIKKKRRAEWQEKKSK
;
A
#
# COMPACT_ATOMS: atom_id res chain seq x y z
N MET A 1 -13.50 -30.22 0.95
CA MET A 1 -12.18 -29.57 1.00
C MET A 1 -12.26 -28.25 0.23
N LYS A 2 -11.88 -27.11 0.82
CA LYS A 2 -11.84 -25.85 0.08
C LYS A 2 -10.63 -25.87 -0.87
N ASN A 3 -10.85 -25.74 -2.17
CA ASN A 3 -9.75 -25.58 -3.14
C ASN A 3 -9.04 -24.26 -2.86
N LYS A 4 -7.84 -24.34 -2.27
CA LYS A 4 -7.01 -23.17 -2.05
C LYS A 4 -6.61 -22.60 -3.42
N LYS A 5 -6.90 -21.33 -3.67
CA LYS A 5 -6.54 -20.63 -4.91
C LYS A 5 -5.02 -20.73 -5.12
N ARG A 6 -4.59 -21.15 -6.31
CA ARG A 6 -3.17 -21.20 -6.68
C ARG A 6 -2.65 -19.78 -6.86
N THR A 7 -1.36 -19.59 -6.62
CA THR A 7 -0.70 -18.31 -6.91
C THR A 7 -0.35 -18.23 -8.40
N VAL A 8 -0.23 -17.02 -8.92
CA VAL A 8 0.21 -16.76 -10.31
C VAL A 8 1.53 -17.48 -10.60
N TYR A 9 2.47 -17.43 -9.67
CA TYR A 9 3.74 -18.14 -9.75
C TYR A 9 3.55 -19.66 -9.93
N THR A 10 2.74 -20.29 -9.07
CA THR A 10 2.50 -21.73 -9.11
C THR A 10 1.89 -22.16 -10.45
N ASP A 11 0.92 -21.41 -10.95
CA ASP A 11 0.29 -21.70 -12.24
C ASP A 11 1.29 -21.56 -13.39
N ARG A 12 2.09 -20.49 -13.41
CA ARG A 12 3.10 -20.26 -14.45
C ARG A 12 4.22 -21.30 -14.44
N LEU A 13 4.66 -21.74 -13.26
CA LEU A 13 5.61 -22.84 -13.10
C LEU A 13 5.09 -24.14 -13.72
N ILE A 14 3.85 -24.52 -13.39
CA ILE A 14 3.21 -25.72 -13.92
C ILE A 14 3.08 -25.63 -15.44
N THR A 15 2.56 -24.51 -15.95
CA THR A 15 2.39 -24.29 -17.39
C THR A 15 3.72 -24.32 -18.14
N ALA A 16 4.77 -23.68 -17.62
CA ALA A 16 6.09 -23.68 -18.25
C ALA A 16 6.72 -25.08 -18.26
N ARG A 17 6.58 -25.83 -17.16
CA ARG A 17 7.05 -27.21 -17.05
C ARG A 17 6.35 -28.13 -18.05
N GLU A 18 5.02 -28.04 -18.13
CA GLU A 18 4.21 -28.84 -19.05
C GLU A 18 4.49 -28.49 -20.52
N ALA A 19 4.70 -27.20 -20.83
CA ALA A 19 5.09 -26.76 -22.17
C ALA A 19 6.45 -27.32 -22.63
N LYS A 20 7.38 -27.57 -21.70
CA LYS A 20 8.65 -28.27 -21.98
C LYS A 20 8.51 -29.80 -22.04
N GLY A 21 7.33 -30.35 -21.77
CA GLY A 21 7.09 -31.79 -21.74
C GLY A 21 7.71 -32.49 -20.53
N TYR A 22 8.06 -31.76 -19.47
CA TYR A 22 8.66 -32.36 -18.28
C TYR A 22 7.59 -32.86 -17.31
N THR A 23 7.74 -34.11 -16.88
CA THR A 23 7.07 -34.59 -15.66
C THR A 23 7.69 -33.93 -14.42
N GLN A 24 6.98 -33.96 -13.28
CA GLN A 24 7.54 -33.47 -12.01
C GLN A 24 8.86 -34.16 -11.62
N ILE A 25 9.01 -35.45 -11.97
CA ILE A 25 10.21 -36.22 -11.65
C ILE A 25 11.39 -35.71 -12.49
N GLN A 26 11.21 -35.64 -13.82
CA GLN A 26 12.23 -35.16 -14.75
C GLN A 26 12.65 -33.72 -14.44
N PHE A 27 11.69 -32.83 -14.15
CA PHE A 27 12.02 -31.46 -13.79
C PHE A 27 12.81 -31.37 -12.48
N ALA A 28 12.41 -32.13 -11.46
CA ALA A 28 13.15 -32.17 -10.20
C ALA A 28 14.58 -32.74 -10.35
N GLU A 29 14.78 -33.69 -11.26
CA GLU A 29 16.11 -34.20 -11.62
C GLU A 29 16.96 -33.15 -12.33
N LYS A 30 16.38 -32.38 -13.27
CA LYS A 30 17.08 -31.27 -13.94
C LYS A 30 17.48 -30.16 -12.97
N VAL A 31 16.62 -29.81 -12.01
CA VAL A 31 16.96 -28.84 -10.96
C VAL A 31 18.09 -29.36 -10.07
N ARG A 32 18.05 -30.65 -9.71
CA ARG A 32 19.10 -31.30 -8.93
C ARG A 32 20.44 -31.29 -9.67
N GLU A 33 20.44 -31.61 -10.96
CA GLU A 33 21.60 -31.57 -11.86
C GLU A 33 22.18 -30.15 -11.92
N TYR A 34 21.33 -29.13 -12.08
CA TYR A 34 21.77 -27.73 -12.18
C TYR A 34 22.37 -27.19 -10.87
N MET A 35 21.77 -27.50 -9.72
CA MET A 35 22.17 -26.91 -8.45
C MET A 35 23.17 -27.74 -7.62
N GLY A 36 23.45 -28.99 -8.02
CA GLY A 36 24.28 -29.92 -7.23
C GLY A 36 23.68 -30.32 -5.87
N ASN A 37 22.43 -29.94 -5.59
CA ASN A 37 21.77 -30.03 -4.28
C ASN A 37 20.62 -31.06 -4.29
N LYS A 38 20.23 -31.56 -3.11
CA LYS A 38 19.11 -32.52 -2.91
C LYS A 38 17.72 -31.91 -3.17
N PHE A 39 17.41 -31.56 -4.43
CA PHE A 39 16.05 -31.19 -4.84
C PHE A 39 15.22 -32.45 -5.13
N SER A 40 14.06 -32.58 -4.49
CA SER A 40 13.20 -33.77 -4.57
C SER A 40 11.85 -33.48 -5.23
N LYS A 41 11.29 -34.50 -5.89
CA LYS A 41 9.93 -34.43 -6.47
C LYS A 41 8.85 -34.10 -5.43
N GLY A 42 9.00 -34.58 -4.20
CA GLY A 42 8.06 -34.25 -3.11
C GLY A 42 8.08 -32.77 -2.73
N TYR A 43 9.26 -32.15 -2.78
CA TYR A 43 9.40 -30.73 -2.54
C TYR A 43 8.78 -29.90 -3.68
N LEU A 44 9.06 -30.25 -4.94
CA LEU A 44 8.41 -29.63 -6.11
C LEU A 44 6.89 -29.74 -6.03
N SER A 45 6.35 -30.92 -5.71
CA SER A 45 4.91 -31.12 -5.55
C SER A 45 4.32 -30.22 -4.45
N SER A 46 5.07 -29.95 -3.38
CA SER A 46 4.63 -29.05 -2.30
C SER A 46 4.57 -27.59 -2.78
N ILE A 47 5.48 -27.18 -3.66
CA ILE A 47 5.46 -25.85 -4.31
C ILE A 47 4.30 -25.75 -5.30
N GLU A 48 4.13 -26.75 -6.18
CA GLU A 48 3.06 -26.76 -7.19
C GLU A 48 1.64 -26.86 -6.59
N SER A 49 1.52 -27.36 -5.36
CA SER A 49 0.26 -27.39 -4.61
C SER A 49 0.07 -26.18 -3.68
N ASN A 50 0.97 -25.19 -3.74
CA ASN A 50 0.95 -24.00 -2.90
C ASN A 50 0.93 -24.31 -1.39
N ARG A 51 1.52 -25.46 -1.01
CA ARG A 51 1.74 -25.89 0.38
C ARG A 51 3.03 -25.33 0.95
N ARG A 52 4.00 -25.01 0.09
CA ARG A 52 5.25 -24.32 0.45
C ARG A 52 5.50 -23.19 -0.55
N PRO A 53 5.97 -22.01 -0.10
CA PRO A 53 6.45 -20.98 -1.00
C PRO A 53 7.73 -21.47 -1.70
N LEU A 54 7.99 -20.97 -2.92
CA LEU A 54 9.27 -21.17 -3.57
C LEU A 54 10.32 -20.27 -2.90
N PRO A 55 11.44 -20.83 -2.42
CA PRO A 55 12.55 -20.00 -1.97
C PRO A 55 13.24 -19.28 -3.15
N GLN A 56 13.73 -18.07 -2.90
CA GLN A 56 14.33 -17.19 -3.93
C GLN A 56 15.45 -17.87 -4.72
N ASN A 57 16.28 -18.69 -4.06
CA ASN A 57 17.42 -19.36 -4.67
C ASN A 57 17.05 -20.43 -5.72
N TYR A 58 15.77 -20.75 -5.89
CA TYR A 58 15.28 -21.66 -6.93
C TYR A 58 14.71 -20.95 -8.16
N ILE A 59 14.50 -19.63 -8.12
CA ILE A 59 13.86 -18.88 -9.22
C ILE A 59 14.72 -18.94 -10.49
N GLU A 60 15.97 -18.48 -10.41
CA GLU A 60 16.91 -18.49 -11.54
C GLU A 60 17.11 -19.92 -12.11
N PRO A 61 17.41 -20.97 -11.31
CA PRO A 61 17.49 -22.34 -11.82
C PRO A 61 16.22 -22.80 -12.56
N PHE A 62 15.03 -22.50 -12.03
CA PHE A 62 13.78 -22.90 -12.64
C PHE A 62 13.57 -22.18 -13.97
N ALA A 63 13.78 -20.86 -14.00
CA ALA A 63 13.66 -20.03 -15.19
C ALA A 63 14.55 -20.58 -16.32
N LYS A 64 15.83 -20.85 -16.00
CA LYS A 64 16.81 -21.33 -16.96
C LYS A 64 16.51 -22.72 -17.51
N ILE A 65 16.12 -23.67 -16.65
CA ILE A 65 15.77 -25.04 -17.10
C ILE A 65 14.49 -25.03 -17.95
N LEU A 66 13.53 -24.17 -17.59
CA LEU A 66 12.26 -24.04 -18.30
C LEU A 66 12.37 -23.16 -19.55
N GLY A 67 13.48 -22.45 -19.75
CA GLY A 67 13.69 -21.53 -20.87
C GLY A 67 12.65 -20.42 -20.88
N VAL A 68 12.41 -19.82 -19.72
CA VAL A 68 11.55 -18.65 -19.51
C VAL A 68 12.31 -17.62 -18.66
N SER A 69 11.86 -16.38 -18.61
CA SER A 69 12.43 -15.36 -17.73
C SER A 69 12.02 -15.55 -16.26
N GLU A 70 12.83 -15.02 -15.35
CA GLU A 70 12.50 -14.98 -13.93
C GLU A 70 11.24 -14.15 -13.68
N ASP A 71 11.09 -13.03 -14.39
CA ASP A 71 9.94 -12.13 -14.30
C ASP A 71 8.65 -12.80 -14.75
N TYR A 72 8.71 -13.63 -15.80
CA TYR A 72 7.59 -14.46 -16.18
C TYR A 72 7.22 -15.43 -15.05
N LEU A 73 8.18 -16.16 -14.46
CA LEU A 73 7.85 -17.07 -13.36
C LEU A 73 7.25 -16.31 -12.17
N CYS A 74 7.81 -15.16 -11.82
CA CYS A 74 7.40 -14.34 -10.67
C CYS A 74 6.05 -13.63 -10.82
N GLY A 75 5.44 -13.63 -12.00
CA GLY A 75 4.17 -12.94 -12.21
C GLY A 75 4.30 -11.52 -12.77
N LEU A 76 5.52 -11.05 -13.06
CA LEU A 76 5.82 -9.64 -13.36
C LEU A 76 5.58 -9.27 -14.83
N THR A 77 5.73 -10.21 -15.76
CA THR A 77 5.41 -10.02 -17.19
C THR A 77 4.59 -11.18 -17.73
N SER A 78 3.71 -10.95 -18.70
CA SER A 78 3.01 -12.03 -19.41
C SER A 78 3.85 -12.69 -20.50
N ASP A 79 4.92 -12.04 -20.97
CA ASP A 79 5.83 -12.61 -21.96
C ASP A 79 6.77 -13.62 -21.31
N LYS A 80 6.83 -14.85 -21.86
CA LYS A 80 7.68 -15.95 -21.36
C LYS A 80 9.16 -15.60 -21.38
N ASN A 81 9.60 -14.78 -22.32
CA ASN A 81 11.00 -14.40 -22.48
C ASN A 81 11.22 -12.91 -22.25
N GLY A 82 10.15 -12.15 -22.04
CA GLY A 82 10.26 -10.77 -21.67
C GLY A 82 10.95 -10.69 -20.31
N THR A 83 11.81 -9.71 -20.14
CA THR A 83 11.92 -9.15 -18.81
C THR A 83 10.54 -8.56 -18.47
N ALA A 84 10.25 -8.37 -17.20
CA ALA A 84 9.47 -7.19 -16.88
C ALA A 84 10.23 -6.11 -17.63
N GLU A 85 9.67 -5.57 -18.71
CA GLU A 85 10.11 -4.26 -19.14
C GLU A 85 10.23 -3.53 -17.81
N ASP A 86 11.32 -2.79 -17.60
CA ASP A 86 11.13 -1.62 -16.80
C ASP A 86 9.97 -0.92 -17.51
N GLU A 87 8.72 -1.24 -17.14
CA GLU A 87 7.70 -0.25 -16.98
C GLU A 87 8.48 0.74 -16.18
N VAL A 88 9.10 1.68 -16.90
CA VAL A 88 9.65 2.88 -16.36
C VAL A 88 8.39 3.44 -15.76
N LYS A 89 8.11 3.03 -14.51
CA LYS A 89 7.14 3.66 -13.65
C LYS A 89 7.61 5.07 -13.77
N PRO A 90 6.88 5.91 -14.53
CA PRO A 90 7.44 7.14 -15.06
C PRO A 90 8.17 7.77 -13.91
N THR A 91 9.50 7.88 -14.01
CA THR A 91 10.31 8.27 -12.85
C THR A 91 9.78 9.63 -12.50
N PHE A 92 9.03 9.68 -11.40
CA PHE A 92 8.27 10.85 -11.02
C PHE A 92 9.30 11.89 -10.64
N ASP A 93 9.61 12.78 -11.59
CA ASP A 93 10.36 13.97 -11.28
C ASP A 93 9.44 14.84 -10.45
N TRP A 94 9.71 14.90 -9.15
CA TRP A 94 8.96 15.74 -8.22
C TRP A 94 8.99 17.23 -8.60
N ARG A 95 9.88 17.64 -9.53
CA ARG A 95 9.95 18.99 -10.09
C ARG A 95 8.95 19.21 -11.23
N ASP A 96 8.49 18.15 -11.91
CA ASP A 96 7.49 18.23 -12.96
C ASP A 96 6.09 17.86 -12.44
N MET A 97 5.54 18.78 -11.63
CA MET A 97 4.25 18.64 -10.98
C MET A 97 3.06 18.95 -11.89
N THR A 98 3.28 19.06 -13.21
CA THR A 98 2.30 19.56 -14.17
C THR A 98 1.77 18.52 -15.14
N THR A 99 2.33 17.31 -15.12
CA THR A 99 1.94 16.25 -16.06
C THR A 99 0.49 15.83 -15.84
N GLU A 100 -0.37 16.22 -16.78
CA GLU A 100 -1.76 15.79 -16.87
C GLU A 100 -1.79 14.35 -17.38
N ILE A 101 -2.51 13.48 -16.67
CA ILE A 101 -2.60 12.06 -16.99
C ILE A 101 -3.89 11.84 -17.77
N GLU A 102 -3.76 11.30 -18.98
CA GLU A 102 -4.93 10.81 -19.71
C GLU A 102 -5.59 9.67 -18.91
N ILE A 103 -6.91 9.70 -18.82
CA ILE A 103 -7.67 8.72 -18.03
C ILE A 103 -7.37 7.27 -18.49
N SER A 104 -7.18 7.05 -19.79
CA SER A 104 -6.78 5.75 -20.36
C SER A 104 -5.46 5.21 -19.80
N GLN A 105 -4.60 6.07 -19.26
CA GLN A 105 -3.29 5.72 -18.72
C GLN A 105 -3.29 5.51 -17.19
N LEU A 106 -4.42 5.74 -16.50
CA LEU A 106 -4.53 5.59 -15.04
C LEU A 106 -4.05 4.22 -14.53
N GLY A 107 -4.29 3.14 -15.28
CA GLY A 107 -3.88 1.80 -14.88
C GLY A 107 -2.37 1.66 -14.64
N LYS A 108 -1.54 2.47 -15.32
CA LYS A 108 -0.08 2.50 -15.14
C LYS A 108 0.36 3.07 -13.78
N TYR A 109 -0.56 3.72 -13.08
CA TYR A 109 -0.31 4.40 -11.82
C TYR A 109 -0.92 3.65 -10.63
N GLU A 110 -1.22 2.35 -10.76
CA GLU A 110 -1.75 1.53 -9.67
C GLU A 110 -0.88 1.63 -8.41
N GLY A 111 -1.52 1.89 -7.26
CA GLY A 111 -0.89 2.12 -5.97
C GLY A 111 -0.28 3.52 -5.79
N GLN A 112 -0.32 4.39 -6.81
CA GLN A 112 0.25 5.73 -6.74
C GLN A 112 -0.79 6.81 -6.41
N PRO A 113 -0.38 7.92 -5.75
CA PRO A 113 -1.28 8.99 -5.36
C PRO A 113 -1.57 9.96 -6.51
N VAL A 114 -2.83 10.07 -6.91
CA VAL A 114 -3.31 10.99 -7.94
C VAL A 114 -4.19 12.09 -7.34
N CYS A 115 -4.14 13.27 -7.93
CA CYS A 115 -5.06 14.38 -7.71
C CYS A 115 -6.02 14.50 -8.87
N ILE A 116 -7.31 14.54 -8.56
CA ILE A 116 -8.36 14.83 -9.51
C ILE A 116 -8.66 16.32 -9.43
N ARG A 117 -8.67 17.01 -10.59
CA ARG A 117 -9.12 18.39 -10.67
C ARG A 117 -10.49 18.47 -11.36
N ARG A 118 -11.45 19.09 -10.69
CA ARG A 118 -12.74 19.45 -11.29
C ARG A 118 -12.55 20.62 -12.25
N LYS A 119 -13.01 20.49 -13.49
CA LYS A 119 -12.86 21.55 -14.51
C LYS A 119 -13.73 22.77 -14.23
N ASP A 120 -14.90 22.58 -13.63
CA ASP A 120 -15.86 23.65 -13.39
C ASP A 120 -15.50 24.52 -12.18
N THR A 121 -14.94 23.92 -11.14
CA THR A 121 -14.62 24.64 -9.89
C THR A 121 -13.13 24.85 -9.66
N GLY A 122 -12.26 24.15 -10.40
CA GLY A 122 -10.82 24.09 -10.13
C GLY A 122 -10.47 23.35 -8.83
N MET A 123 -11.46 22.79 -8.13
CA MET A 123 -11.23 22.05 -6.88
C MET A 123 -10.39 20.80 -7.15
N GLN A 124 -9.51 20.50 -6.19
CA GLN A 124 -8.55 19.41 -6.26
C GLN A 124 -8.82 18.38 -5.15
N TYR A 125 -8.77 17.10 -5.50
CA TYR A 125 -9.02 15.99 -4.60
C TYR A 125 -7.92 14.95 -4.72
N TRP A 126 -7.46 14.41 -3.60
CA TRP A 126 -6.38 13.43 -3.54
C TRP A 126 -6.94 12.01 -3.38
N GLY A 127 -6.38 11.02 -4.09
CA GLY A 127 -6.73 9.61 -3.98
C GLY A 127 -5.60 8.68 -4.42
N ILE A 128 -5.76 7.38 -4.16
CA ILE A 128 -4.84 6.33 -4.65
C ILE A 128 -5.54 5.57 -5.77
N VAL A 129 -4.82 5.30 -6.85
CA VAL A 129 -5.29 4.46 -7.96
C VAL A 129 -5.28 3.00 -7.51
N MET A 130 -6.42 2.31 -7.56
CA MET A 130 -6.50 0.88 -7.27
C MET A 130 -7.12 0.14 -8.46
N LYS A 131 -6.57 -1.01 -8.84
CA LYS A 131 -7.21 -1.87 -9.84
C LYS A 131 -8.35 -2.65 -9.21
N VAL A 132 -9.52 -2.63 -9.84
CA VAL A 132 -10.66 -3.41 -9.40
C VAL A 132 -10.55 -4.82 -10.01
N PRO A 133 -10.62 -5.89 -9.20
CA PRO A 133 -10.68 -7.25 -9.73
C PRO A 133 -11.87 -7.44 -10.68
N GLU A 134 -11.67 -8.08 -11.84
CA GLU A 134 -12.71 -8.27 -12.87
C GLU A 134 -13.94 -9.06 -12.36
N ASP A 135 -13.75 -9.90 -11.35
CA ASP A 135 -14.80 -10.67 -10.69
C ASP A 135 -15.61 -9.82 -9.69
N GLN A 136 -15.13 -8.62 -9.35
CA GLN A 136 -15.84 -7.62 -8.57
C GLN A 136 -16.44 -6.55 -9.48
N LYS A 137 -17.44 -6.96 -10.29
CA LYS A 137 -18.36 -6.00 -10.89
C LYS A 137 -19.23 -5.40 -9.79
N TYR A 138 -18.73 -4.34 -9.16
CA TYR A 138 -19.56 -3.51 -8.28
C TYR A 138 -20.68 -2.91 -9.13
N SER A 139 -21.93 -3.25 -8.80
CA SER A 139 -23.03 -2.33 -9.09
C SER A 139 -22.74 -1.07 -8.29
N ALA A 140 -22.74 0.09 -8.94
CA ALA A 140 -22.57 1.38 -8.29
C ALA A 140 -23.78 1.63 -7.37
N ASN A 141 -23.80 1.01 -6.20
CA ASN A 141 -24.71 1.37 -5.13
C ASN A 141 -24.09 2.58 -4.41
N VAL A 142 -24.59 3.77 -4.75
CA VAL A 142 -24.38 4.98 -3.97
C VAL A 142 -25.12 4.82 -2.65
N SER A 143 -24.54 4.13 -1.68
CA SER A 143 -25.08 4.06 -0.32
C SER A 143 -24.63 5.29 0.47
N GLY A 144 -25.48 6.32 0.50
CA GLY A 144 -25.31 7.46 1.38
C GLY A 144 -25.61 7.07 2.83
N ILE A 145 -24.60 7.00 3.68
CA ILE A 145 -24.79 7.01 5.14
C ILE A 145 -24.66 8.46 5.59
N GLY A 146 -25.78 9.17 5.66
CA GLY A 146 -25.87 10.52 6.22
C GLY A 146 -26.15 10.46 7.72
N GLY A 147 -25.18 10.85 8.54
CA GLY A 147 -25.41 11.22 9.94
C GLY A 147 -25.49 12.74 10.05
N VAL A 148 -26.60 13.26 10.60
CA VAL A 148 -26.85 14.70 10.74
C VAL A 148 -26.27 15.21 12.06
N SER A 149 -25.37 16.20 11.99
CA SER A 149 -25.03 17.07 13.12
C SER A 149 -24.45 18.40 12.60
N GLY A 150 -25.28 19.45 12.56
CA GLY A 150 -24.89 20.86 12.37
C GLY A 150 -24.41 21.25 10.98
N ASP A 151 -25.24 21.99 10.21
CA ASP A 151 -25.03 22.84 9.01
C ASP A 151 -23.93 22.58 7.97
N ARG A 152 -23.17 21.49 8.04
CA ARG A 152 -22.22 21.05 7.02
C ARG A 152 -22.25 19.53 6.94
N ILE A 153 -22.75 19.03 5.82
CA ILE A 153 -22.71 17.62 5.47
C ILE A 153 -21.26 17.28 5.07
N TYR A 154 -20.56 16.51 5.89
CA TYR A 154 -19.34 15.82 5.47
C TYR A 154 -19.69 14.35 5.21
N GLY A 155 -20.11 14.04 3.97
CA GLY A 155 -20.28 12.66 3.53
C GLY A 155 -18.93 12.09 3.09
N VAL A 156 -18.51 10.96 3.67
CA VAL A 156 -17.48 10.11 3.06
C VAL A 156 -18.17 9.35 1.94
N HIS A 157 -18.13 9.91 0.74
CA HIS A 157 -18.59 9.21 -0.44
C HIS A 157 -17.42 8.47 -1.07
N THR A 158 -17.44 7.14 -0.98
CA THR A 158 -16.56 6.28 -1.79
C THR A 158 -17.17 6.20 -3.18
N TYR A 159 -16.65 7.00 -4.11
CA TYR A 159 -17.01 6.81 -5.52
C TYR A 159 -16.07 5.75 -6.11
N GLY A 160 -16.65 4.68 -6.66
CA GLY A 160 -15.99 3.95 -7.72
C GLY A 160 -16.24 4.71 -9.01
N VAL A 161 -15.26 5.47 -9.49
CA VAL A 161 -15.35 6.01 -10.86
C VAL A 161 -14.96 4.87 -11.79
N LEU A 162 -15.94 4.18 -12.39
CA LEU A 162 -15.68 3.21 -13.45
C LEU A 162 -15.27 3.98 -14.69
N VAL A 163 -13.98 4.00 -15.04
CA VAL A 163 -13.54 4.61 -16.30
C VAL A 163 -12.74 3.63 -17.13
N GLY A 164 -13.38 3.11 -18.17
CA GLY A 164 -12.76 2.28 -19.22
C GLY A 164 -12.17 0.95 -18.71
N GLU A 165 -11.93 0.03 -19.63
CA GLU A 165 -11.11 -1.14 -19.32
C GLU A 165 -9.62 -0.72 -19.36
N PRO A 166 -8.79 -1.06 -18.36
CA PRO A 166 -9.09 -1.75 -17.10
C PRO A 166 -9.68 -0.83 -16.01
N TYR A 167 -10.60 -1.37 -15.21
CA TYR A 167 -11.33 -0.64 -14.17
C TYR A 167 -10.41 -0.15 -13.03
N VAL A 168 -10.31 1.17 -12.88
CA VAL A 168 -9.57 1.84 -11.81
C VAL A 168 -10.53 2.45 -10.80
N GLN A 169 -10.46 2.05 -9.52
CA GLN A 169 -11.16 2.73 -8.45
C GLN A 169 -10.27 3.86 -7.90
N ILE A 170 -10.74 5.09 -8.04
CA ILE A 170 -10.15 6.25 -7.37
C ILE A 170 -11.03 6.60 -6.18
N ILE A 171 -10.52 6.41 -4.96
CA ILE A 171 -11.21 6.88 -3.75
C ILE A 171 -11.03 8.39 -3.69
N ALA A 172 -12.03 9.14 -4.17
CA ALA A 172 -12.10 10.58 -4.05
C ALA A 172 -13.32 10.99 -3.22
N ILE A 173 -13.13 11.81 -2.20
CA ILE A 173 -14.20 12.33 -1.35
C ILE A 173 -14.68 13.65 -1.97
N THR A 174 -15.82 13.67 -2.66
CA THR A 174 -16.38 14.90 -3.26
C THR A 174 -17.92 14.96 -3.17
N PRO A 175 -18.59 16.13 -3.32
CA PRO A 175 -20.05 16.22 -3.22
C PRO A 175 -20.85 16.05 -4.54
N ASN A 176 -20.23 15.95 -5.74
CA ASN A 176 -20.99 15.79 -7.01
C ASN A 176 -20.09 15.55 -8.23
N VAL A 177 -20.43 14.60 -9.13
CA VAL A 177 -19.47 13.95 -10.06
C VAL A 177 -19.74 14.13 -11.57
N GLU A 178 -20.73 14.89 -12.03
CA GLU A 178 -21.05 14.92 -13.48
C GLU A 178 -20.03 15.62 -14.41
N LYS A 179 -18.91 16.17 -13.91
CA LYS A 179 -17.96 16.98 -14.73
C LYS A 179 -16.49 16.79 -14.36
N LEU A 180 -15.97 15.59 -14.59
CA LEU A 180 -14.60 15.20 -14.25
C LEU A 180 -13.74 15.11 -15.52
N ILE A 181 -12.66 15.89 -15.61
CA ILE A 181 -11.98 16.08 -16.89
C ILE A 181 -10.43 16.10 -16.79
N SER A 182 -9.80 16.08 -15.61
CA SER A 182 -8.35 15.88 -15.52
C SER A 182 -7.84 15.30 -14.19
N ILE A 183 -6.73 14.56 -14.27
CA ILE A 183 -6.07 13.87 -13.16
C ILE A 183 -4.56 14.18 -13.22
N SER A 184 -3.95 14.57 -12.11
CA SER A 184 -2.55 15.02 -11.95
C SER A 184 -1.91 14.37 -10.72
N LEU A 185 -0.71 13.82 -10.77
CA LEU A 185 -0.09 13.06 -9.66
C LEU A 185 0.61 13.97 -8.63
N TRP A 186 0.38 13.79 -7.31
CA TRP A 186 1.27 14.37 -6.28
C TRP A 186 1.46 13.45 -5.06
N ALA A 187 2.69 13.48 -4.54
CA ALA A 187 3.19 12.60 -3.48
C ALA A 187 2.82 13.01 -2.04
N ARG A 188 1.71 13.74 -1.80
CA ARG A 188 1.35 14.16 -0.42
C ARG A 188 0.66 13.07 0.43
N LEU A 189 0.23 11.97 -0.18
CA LEU A 189 -0.63 10.97 0.50
C LEU A 189 0.12 10.02 1.43
N TYR A 190 1.39 9.68 1.21
CA TYR A 190 2.10 8.76 2.12
C TYR A 190 2.32 9.41 3.50
N THR A 191 2.73 10.69 3.50
CA THR A 191 2.82 11.49 4.73
C THR A 191 1.45 11.86 5.30
N ALA A 192 0.42 11.98 4.45
CA ALA A 192 -0.95 12.22 4.92
C ALA A 192 -1.54 10.97 5.59
N TYR A 193 -1.30 9.78 5.05
CA TYR A 193 -1.87 8.52 5.53
C TYR A 193 -1.35 8.13 6.91
N GLU A 194 -0.06 8.31 7.19
CA GLU A 194 0.47 8.17 8.55
C GLU A 194 0.02 9.32 9.47
N SER A 195 -0.12 10.55 8.95
CA SER A 195 -0.63 11.67 9.74
C SER A 195 -2.13 11.61 10.05
N MET A 196 -2.91 10.85 9.29
CA MET A 196 -4.38 10.77 9.45
C MET A 196 -4.81 10.01 10.71
N TYR A 197 -3.93 9.18 11.27
CA TYR A 197 -4.21 8.44 12.52
C TYR A 197 -3.46 8.99 13.72
N GLN A 198 -2.64 10.01 13.52
CA GLN A 198 -1.80 10.60 14.53
C GLN A 198 -2.50 11.86 15.10
N GLN A 199 -3.04 11.77 16.31
CA GLN A 199 -3.60 12.94 17.00
C GLN A 199 -2.45 13.83 17.47
N GLN A 200 -2.41 15.08 17.00
CA GLN A 200 -1.46 16.05 17.51
C GLN A 200 -1.63 16.22 19.02
N MET A 201 -0.53 16.09 19.76
CA MET A 201 -0.50 16.17 21.20
C MET A 201 -0.16 17.59 21.66
N THR A 202 -0.84 18.04 22.71
CA THR A 202 -0.43 19.21 23.50
C THR A 202 0.80 18.86 24.33
N LEU A 203 1.60 19.88 24.71
CA LEU A 203 2.75 19.70 25.61
C LEU A 203 2.39 18.92 26.88
N ARG A 204 1.22 19.21 27.47
CA ARG A 204 0.72 18.49 28.66
C ARG A 204 0.47 17.01 28.39
N GLN A 205 -0.03 16.66 27.21
CA GLN A 205 -0.22 15.26 26.82
C GLN A 205 1.12 14.56 26.64
N VAL A 206 2.11 15.22 26.02
CA VAL A 206 3.46 14.66 25.85
C VAL A 206 4.11 14.40 27.21
N LEU A 207 4.08 15.35 28.14
CA LEU A 207 4.66 15.19 29.49
C LEU A 207 4.03 14.05 30.31
N ASN A 208 2.79 13.69 29.98
CA ASN A 208 2.04 12.62 30.63
C ASN A 208 2.05 11.30 29.85
N SER A 209 2.65 11.24 28.66
CA SER A 209 2.72 10.00 27.89
C SER A 209 3.82 9.09 28.43
N GLU A 210 3.46 7.84 28.71
CA GLU A 210 4.43 6.78 29.02
C GLU A 210 5.01 6.13 27.74
N GLU A 211 4.34 6.36 26.61
CA GLU A 211 4.66 5.81 25.31
C GLU A 211 5.59 6.71 24.49
N THR A 212 6.03 6.20 23.34
CA THR A 212 6.77 6.99 22.36
C THR A 212 5.83 7.96 21.62
N VAL A 213 6.36 9.12 21.26
CA VAL A 213 5.66 10.15 20.49
C VAL A 213 6.36 10.33 19.16
N PHE A 214 5.58 10.50 18.09
CA PHE A 214 6.14 10.85 16.79
C PHE A 214 6.39 12.35 16.75
N VAL A 215 7.61 12.75 16.48
CA VAL A 215 8.00 14.16 16.32
C VAL A 215 8.03 14.50 14.84
N ARG A 216 7.46 15.66 14.49
CA ARG A 216 7.53 16.24 13.15
C ARG A 216 7.98 17.69 13.23
N MET A 217 9.08 18.01 12.58
CA MET A 217 9.61 19.37 12.52
C MET A 217 8.65 20.31 11.78
N ARG A 218 8.56 21.55 12.25
CA ARG A 218 7.82 22.63 11.55
C ARG A 218 8.66 23.34 10.48
N ASN A 219 9.95 23.02 10.40
CA ASN A 219 10.85 23.60 9.42
C ASN A 219 10.54 23.07 8.00
N ALA A 220 10.61 23.94 7.00
CA ALA A 220 10.36 23.59 5.60
C ALA A 220 11.55 22.90 4.92
N ASP A 221 12.74 22.97 5.51
CA ASP A 221 13.97 22.38 4.97
C ASP A 221 13.95 20.84 5.02
N PRO A 222 14.05 20.17 3.86
CA PRO A 222 14.10 18.71 3.77
C PRO A 222 15.19 18.03 4.57
N GLN A 223 16.37 18.64 4.63
CA GLN A 223 17.49 18.04 5.37
C GLN A 223 17.16 18.00 6.86
N ILE A 224 16.52 19.05 7.39
CA ILE A 224 16.16 19.14 8.80
C ILE A 224 15.08 18.12 9.15
N TYR A 225 13.95 18.09 8.45
CA TYR A 225 12.91 17.12 8.82
C TYR A 225 13.35 15.67 8.56
N SER A 226 14.18 15.39 7.54
CA SER A 226 14.70 14.04 7.32
C SER A 226 15.62 13.55 8.45
N MET A 227 16.21 14.47 9.20
CA MET A 227 17.11 14.16 10.32
C MET A 227 16.37 14.06 11.65
N TYR A 228 15.26 14.77 11.83
CA TYR A 228 14.60 14.91 13.14
C TYR A 228 13.18 14.35 13.20
N ASP A 229 12.53 14.09 12.07
CA ASP A 229 11.22 13.43 12.09
C ASP A 229 11.39 11.96 12.47
N GLY A 230 10.59 11.48 13.42
CA GLY A 230 10.71 10.11 13.91
C GLY A 230 10.08 9.88 15.27
N TRP A 231 10.30 8.69 15.82
CA TRP A 231 9.79 8.32 17.15
C TRP A 231 10.78 8.72 18.25
N TYR A 232 10.24 9.37 19.27
CA TYR A 232 11.00 9.83 20.43
C TYR A 232 10.34 9.36 21.73
N LYS A 233 11.13 9.23 22.78
CA LYS A 233 10.67 8.98 24.15
C LYS A 233 11.14 10.10 25.07
N LEU A 234 10.34 10.45 26.06
CA LEU A 234 10.81 11.34 27.13
C LEU A 234 11.95 10.67 27.92
N ASN A 235 12.98 11.45 28.23
CA ASN A 235 14.01 11.05 29.16
C ASN A 235 13.46 11.00 30.61
N GLU A 236 14.26 10.49 31.54
CA GLU A 236 13.84 10.32 32.95
C GLU A 236 13.45 11.64 33.62
N THR A 237 14.14 12.74 33.29
CA THR A 237 13.85 14.07 33.85
C THR A 237 12.68 14.79 33.17
N LYS A 238 12.19 14.25 32.04
CA LYS A 238 11.15 14.82 31.17
C LYS A 238 11.48 16.19 30.56
N ASP A 239 12.76 16.55 30.50
CA ASP A 239 13.24 17.78 29.88
C ASP A 239 13.52 17.63 28.38
N PHE A 240 13.74 16.38 27.93
CA PHE A 240 14.11 16.08 26.55
C PHE A 240 13.34 14.89 25.99
N LEU A 241 13.03 14.99 24.71
CA LEU A 241 12.66 13.88 23.85
C LEU A 241 13.93 13.29 23.23
N VAL A 242 14.12 11.97 23.34
CA VAL A 242 15.30 11.26 22.82
C VAL A 242 14.85 10.16 21.88
N ASN A 243 15.46 10.08 20.68
CA ASN A 243 15.22 9.00 19.73
C ASN A 243 16.27 7.87 19.87
N GLU A 244 16.10 6.80 19.11
CA GLU A 244 17.01 5.63 19.13
C GLU A 244 18.44 5.97 18.68
N GLU A 245 18.62 7.05 17.91
CA GLU A 245 19.91 7.54 17.45
C GLU A 245 20.61 8.46 18.47
N GLY A 246 20.00 8.68 19.64
CA GLY A 246 20.54 9.56 20.70
C GLY A 246 20.37 11.05 20.42
N ARG A 247 19.60 11.45 19.40
CA ARG A 247 19.26 12.86 19.15
C ARG A 247 18.30 13.33 20.23
N MET A 248 18.57 14.51 20.77
CA MET A 248 17.77 15.11 21.83
C MET A 248 17.05 16.36 21.32
N LEU A 249 15.77 16.47 21.66
CA LEU A 249 14.95 17.65 21.41
C LEU A 249 14.40 18.18 22.74
N PRO A 250 14.61 19.46 23.06
CA PRO A 250 14.15 20.00 24.33
C PRO A 250 12.62 20.09 24.33
N ILE A 251 11.99 19.69 25.44
CA ILE A 251 10.53 19.53 25.53
C ILE A 251 9.78 20.86 25.30
N ASN A 252 10.41 21.99 25.63
CA ASN A 252 9.89 23.33 25.39
C ASN A 252 9.79 23.71 23.90
N GLY A 253 10.40 22.93 22.99
CA GLY A 253 10.25 23.07 21.54
C GLY A 253 8.92 22.53 21.00
N CYS A 254 8.21 21.71 21.77
CA CYS A 254 6.94 21.11 21.36
C CYS A 254 5.85 22.17 21.14
N GLY A 255 5.26 22.18 19.95
CA GLY A 255 4.31 23.20 19.47
C GLY A 255 4.96 24.46 18.88
N ILE A 256 6.28 24.63 19.05
CA ILE A 256 7.02 25.80 18.55
C ILE A 256 7.89 25.41 17.35
N THR A 257 8.88 24.54 17.57
CA THR A 257 9.84 24.10 16.53
C THR A 257 9.45 22.78 15.90
N TYR A 258 8.71 21.94 16.62
CA TYR A 258 8.18 20.67 16.16
C TYR A 258 6.80 20.40 16.76
N ASN A 259 6.03 19.50 16.15
CA ASN A 259 4.78 18.99 16.67
C ASN A 259 4.98 17.52 17.10
N CYS A 260 4.36 17.14 18.21
CA CYS A 260 4.30 15.75 18.63
C CYS A 260 2.94 15.15 18.29
N TYR A 261 2.93 13.86 17.99
CA TYR A 261 1.72 13.10 17.73
C TYR A 261 1.75 11.80 18.53
N SER A 262 0.57 11.39 18.99
CA SER A 262 0.44 10.09 19.65
C SER A 262 0.66 9.00 18.63
N GLN A 263 1.18 7.85 19.07
CA GLN A 263 1.04 6.63 18.29
C GLN A 263 -0.45 6.45 18.00
N GLY A 264 -0.82 6.42 16.73
CA GLY A 264 -2.22 6.37 16.33
C GLY A 264 -2.86 5.19 17.03
N ILE A 265 -3.80 5.49 17.93
CA ILE A 265 -4.43 4.49 18.76
C ILE A 265 -5.16 3.56 17.81
N ASP A 266 -4.74 2.30 17.85
CA ASP A 266 -5.38 1.15 17.23
C ASP A 266 -5.27 1.11 15.70
N SER A 267 -4.70 0.01 15.19
CA SER A 267 -4.90 -0.34 13.78
C SER A 267 -6.40 -0.37 13.47
N TYR A 268 -6.79 -0.24 12.20
CA TYR A 268 -8.21 -0.32 11.82
C TYR A 268 -8.92 -1.57 12.41
N GLU A 269 -8.20 -2.68 12.55
CA GLU A 269 -8.71 -3.90 13.17
C GLU A 269 -8.88 -3.80 14.70
N ASP A 270 -8.02 -3.06 15.39
CA ASP A 270 -8.13 -2.81 16.82
C ASP A 270 -9.33 -1.89 17.14
N ILE A 271 -9.55 -0.85 16.34
CA ILE A 271 -10.74 0.03 16.44
C ILE A 271 -12.03 -0.79 16.24
N LYS A 272 -12.02 -1.68 15.24
CA LYS A 272 -13.14 -2.56 14.93
C LYS A 272 -13.40 -3.58 16.03
N LYS A 273 -12.34 -4.10 16.67
CA LYS A 273 -12.43 -5.01 17.82
C LYS A 273 -13.01 -4.31 19.05
N LYS A 274 -12.55 -3.08 19.35
CA LYS A 274 -13.07 -2.25 20.44
C LYS A 274 -14.55 -1.92 20.26
N ARG A 275 -14.95 -1.48 19.07
CA ARG A 275 -16.37 -1.20 18.75
C ARG A 275 -17.26 -2.45 18.84
N ARG A 276 -16.74 -3.63 18.46
CA ARG A 276 -17.46 -4.90 18.66
C ARG A 276 -17.64 -5.21 20.14
N ALA A 277 -16.63 -4.99 20.97
CA ALA A 277 -16.72 -5.21 22.41
C ALA A 277 -17.75 -4.27 23.06
N GLU A 278 -17.70 -2.98 22.75
CA GLU A 278 -18.68 -1.99 23.26
C GLU A 278 -20.12 -2.30 22.83
N TRP A 279 -20.30 -2.80 21.60
CA TRP A 279 -21.63 -3.20 21.10
C TRP A 279 -22.18 -4.43 21.81
N GLN A 280 -21.32 -5.42 22.15
CA GLN A 280 -21.72 -6.59 22.91
C GLN A 280 -22.10 -6.23 24.35
N GLU A 281 -21.34 -5.34 24.99
CA GLU A 281 -21.64 -4.88 26.36
C GLU A 281 -22.98 -4.13 26.43
N LYS A 282 -23.28 -3.30 25.43
CA LYS A 282 -24.59 -2.62 25.30
C LYS A 282 -25.76 -3.57 25.03
N LYS A 283 -25.50 -4.76 24.49
CA LYS A 283 -26.53 -5.79 24.30
C LYS A 283 -26.79 -6.64 25.53
N SER A 284 -25.82 -6.72 26.44
CA SER A 284 -25.94 -7.45 27.71
C SER A 284 -26.58 -6.65 28.84
N LYS A 285 -26.86 -5.37 28.62
CA LYS A 285 -27.59 -4.47 29.53
C LYS A 285 -28.98 -4.23 28.97
#